data_AF-A0A9E4K3P6-F1
#
_entry.id   AF-A0A9E4K3P6-F1
#
_cell.length_a   1.000
_cell.length_b   1.000
_cell.length_c   1.000
_cell.angle_alpha   90.00
_cell.angle_beta   90.00
_cell.angle_gamma   90.00
#
_symmetry.space_group_name_H-M   'P 1'
#
loop_
_entity.id
_entity.type
_entity.pdbx_description
1 polymer ?
#
loop_
_entity_poly.entity_id
_entity_poly.type
_entity_poly.pdbx_seq_one_letter_code
_entity_poly.pdbx_strand_id
1 'polypeptide(L)'
;MKSRRFDTEAVLKKILKHDKEGFSSFYERYRGRVYRFIVRQYGTSEYGKAAYYSTWRHLVVAGVSCKTPKELKLSFFQYLGTSVGSLMSAQRIQEQTNYLPKDIEQDENWSLALIEHMKQLGDDQKRYFLFKHEIGISEAAIARTFSVKRKAIESCITAAEETLKSSLHEAGMPQKLSLEKVYRESRVVKPPHSWDKEILDSFDMWVKQADGPVSRPVKQEDPQISDGIAGKWHQLRDQLKSKFSSINRKSSAKQSRDRKLSSSHN
;
A
#
# COMPACT_ATOMS: atom_id res chain seq x y z
N MET A 1 -36.65 19.36 -3.74
CA MET A 1 -35.58 18.95 -4.69
C MET A 1 -35.08 17.56 -4.31
N LYS A 2 -35.31 16.54 -5.14
CA LYS A 2 -34.78 15.18 -4.86
C LYS A 2 -33.27 15.19 -5.15
N SER A 3 -32.45 15.00 -4.11
CA SER A 3 -31.00 14.89 -4.24
C SER A 3 -30.66 13.74 -5.19
N ARG A 4 -30.13 14.07 -6.38
CA ARG A 4 -29.76 13.09 -7.40
C ARG A 4 -28.58 12.29 -6.83
N ARG A 5 -28.80 11.01 -6.57
CA ARG A 5 -27.75 10.10 -6.05
C ARG A 5 -26.55 10.16 -7.00
N PHE A 6 -25.34 10.35 -6.47
CA PHE A 6 -24.11 10.37 -7.27
C PHE A 6 -23.97 9.04 -8.02
N ASP A 7 -24.07 9.10 -9.35
CA ASP A 7 -23.96 7.93 -10.22
C ASP A 7 -22.51 7.73 -10.63
N THR A 8 -21.83 6.85 -9.88
CA THR A 8 -20.42 6.52 -10.13
C THR A 8 -20.21 5.88 -11.50
N GLU A 9 -21.18 5.12 -12.02
CA GLU A 9 -21.03 4.45 -13.31
C GLU A 9 -21.09 5.46 -14.46
N ALA A 10 -22.04 6.40 -14.40
CA ALA A 10 -22.12 7.49 -15.37
C ALA A 10 -20.86 8.35 -15.39
N VAL A 11 -20.31 8.66 -14.22
CA VAL A 11 -19.06 9.44 -14.09
C VAL A 11 -17.87 8.67 -14.66
N LEU A 12 -17.76 7.36 -14.41
CA LEU A 12 -16.70 6.54 -15.00
C LEU A 12 -16.84 6.40 -16.53
N LYS A 13 -18.06 6.38 -17.07
CA LYS A 13 -18.31 6.43 -18.53
C LYS A 13 -17.79 7.73 -19.15
N LYS A 14 -17.90 8.86 -18.44
CA LYS A 14 -17.31 10.14 -18.87
C LYS A 14 -15.77 10.04 -18.88
N ILE A 15 -15.17 9.48 -17.83
CA ILE A 15 -13.70 9.31 -17.75
C ILE A 15 -13.15 8.43 -18.88
N LEU A 16 -13.86 7.35 -19.26
CA LEU A 16 -13.49 6.52 -20.42
C LEU A 16 -13.50 7.28 -21.75
N LYS A 17 -14.19 8.42 -21.83
CA LYS A 17 -14.18 9.31 -22.98
C LYS A 17 -13.21 10.48 -22.81
N HIS A 18 -12.31 10.40 -21.83
CA HIS A 18 -11.37 11.46 -21.47
C HIS A 18 -12.05 12.80 -21.16
N ASP A 19 -13.26 12.76 -20.60
CA ASP A 19 -13.99 13.95 -20.16
C ASP A 19 -13.49 14.43 -18.78
N LYS A 20 -12.93 15.65 -18.76
CA LYS A 20 -12.40 16.32 -17.56
C LYS A 20 -13.47 16.57 -16.50
N GLU A 21 -14.73 16.81 -16.88
CA GLU A 21 -15.83 17.01 -15.94
C GLU A 21 -16.15 15.70 -15.20
N GLY A 22 -16.11 14.57 -15.92
CA GLY A 22 -16.21 13.23 -15.35
C GLY A 22 -15.10 12.96 -14.34
N PHE A 23 -13.86 13.23 -14.72
CA PHE A 23 -12.72 13.09 -13.82
C PHE A 23 -12.85 13.96 -12.56
N SER A 24 -13.13 15.25 -12.74
CA SER A 24 -13.27 16.22 -11.64
C SER A 24 -14.39 15.80 -10.67
N SER A 25 -15.52 15.32 -11.19
CA SER A 25 -16.64 14.83 -10.38
C SER A 25 -16.26 13.58 -9.56
N PHE A 26 -15.52 12.65 -10.15
CA PHE A 26 -15.03 11.48 -9.44
C PHE A 26 -13.98 11.86 -8.40
N TYR A 27 -13.06 12.76 -8.76
CA TYR A 27 -12.04 13.29 -7.87
C TYR A 27 -12.65 13.93 -6.63
N GLU A 28 -13.55 14.90 -6.77
CA GLU A 28 -14.21 15.55 -5.63
C GLU A 28 -14.92 14.56 -4.71
N ARG A 29 -15.53 13.52 -5.29
CA ARG A 29 -16.23 12.50 -4.50
C ARG A 29 -15.29 11.62 -3.68
N TYR A 30 -14.10 11.30 -4.21
CA TYR A 30 -13.22 10.27 -3.66
C TYR A 30 -11.89 10.80 -3.10
N ARG A 31 -11.51 12.06 -3.37
CA ARG A 31 -10.20 12.64 -3.02
C ARG A 31 -9.83 12.50 -1.57
N GLY A 32 -10.76 12.75 -0.65
CA GLY A 32 -10.53 12.59 0.78
C GLY A 32 -10.31 11.14 1.21
N ARG A 33 -11.02 10.18 0.60
CA ARG A 33 -10.89 8.75 0.92
C ARG A 33 -9.57 8.20 0.38
N VAL A 34 -9.25 8.50 -0.86
CA VAL A 34 -7.99 8.07 -1.51
C VAL A 34 -6.80 8.70 -0.79
N TYR A 35 -6.89 9.98 -0.42
CA TYR A 35 -5.84 10.66 0.34
C TYR A 35 -5.59 9.95 1.68
N ARG A 36 -6.63 9.75 2.49
CA ARG A 36 -6.50 9.08 3.79
C ARG A 36 -6.03 7.63 3.66
N PHE A 37 -6.46 6.91 2.63
CA PHE A 37 -5.99 5.57 2.34
C PHE A 37 -4.47 5.53 2.13
N ILE A 38 -3.93 6.50 1.39
CA ILE A 38 -2.51 6.60 1.05
C ILE A 38 -1.70 7.07 2.25
N VAL A 39 -2.07 8.18 2.90
CA VAL A 39 -1.26 8.73 3.99
C VAL A 39 -1.26 7.83 5.24
N ARG A 40 -2.30 7.02 5.46
CA ARG A 40 -2.32 6.04 6.56
C ARG A 40 -1.47 4.80 6.29
N GLN A 41 -1.03 4.60 5.05
CA GLN A 41 -0.10 3.53 4.71
C GLN A 41 1.33 4.03 4.53
N TYR A 42 1.52 5.26 4.04
CA TYR A 42 2.84 5.75 3.60
C TYR A 42 3.26 7.09 4.20
N GLY A 43 2.39 7.74 4.99
CA GLY A 43 2.63 9.09 5.49
C GLY A 43 2.41 10.17 4.43
N THR A 44 2.83 11.39 4.77
CA THR A 44 2.67 12.60 3.94
C THR A 44 3.98 13.07 3.30
N SER A 45 5.01 12.24 3.30
CA SER A 45 6.27 12.55 2.61
C SER A 45 6.07 12.63 1.09
N GLU A 46 7.13 13.00 0.37
CA GLU A 46 7.12 13.01 -1.10
C GLU A 46 6.68 11.66 -1.69
N TYR A 47 6.92 10.55 -0.99
CA TYR A 47 6.39 9.24 -1.39
C TYR A 47 4.87 9.16 -1.31
N GLY A 48 4.26 9.64 -0.22
CA GLY A 48 2.81 9.71 -0.08
C GLY A 48 2.19 10.62 -1.14
N LYS A 49 2.84 11.76 -1.44
CA LYS A 49 2.45 12.65 -2.54
C LYS A 49 2.53 11.96 -3.89
N ALA A 50 3.65 11.31 -4.20
CA ALA A 50 3.86 10.60 -5.45
C ALA A 50 2.85 9.46 -5.65
N ALA A 51 2.57 8.69 -4.60
CA ALA A 51 1.55 7.63 -4.62
C ALA A 51 0.14 8.18 -4.84
N TYR A 52 -0.18 9.33 -4.22
CA TYR A 52 -1.46 10.01 -4.43
C TYR A 52 -1.62 10.46 -5.89
N TYR A 53 -0.60 11.12 -6.43
CA TYR A 53 -0.59 11.59 -7.82
C TYR A 53 -0.64 10.43 -8.83
N SER A 54 0.18 9.40 -8.63
CA SER A 54 0.24 8.24 -9.52
C SER A 54 -1.09 7.48 -9.57
N THR A 55 -1.80 7.40 -8.44
CA THR A 55 -3.12 6.76 -8.38
C THR A 55 -4.15 7.49 -9.23
N TRP A 56 -4.19 8.82 -9.16
CA TRP A 56 -5.10 9.61 -9.99
C TRP A 56 -4.71 9.59 -11.46
N ARG A 57 -3.42 9.68 -11.75
CA ARG A 57 -2.89 9.50 -13.11
C ARG A 57 -3.30 8.14 -13.69
N HIS A 58 -3.18 7.07 -12.91
CA HIS A 58 -3.57 5.73 -13.34
C HIS A 58 -5.04 5.66 -13.74
N LEU A 59 -5.95 6.32 -13.01
CA LEU A 59 -7.37 6.37 -13.40
C LEU A 59 -7.58 6.95 -14.80
N VAL A 60 -6.81 7.99 -15.16
CA VAL A 60 -6.92 8.65 -16.48
C VAL A 60 -6.28 7.79 -17.56
N VAL A 61 -5.05 7.31 -17.32
CA VAL A 61 -4.29 6.51 -18.30
C VAL A 61 -4.95 5.16 -18.56
N ALA A 62 -5.46 4.49 -17.52
CA ALA A 62 -6.19 3.23 -17.68
C ALA A 62 -7.50 3.41 -18.47
N GLY A 63 -8.01 4.64 -18.59
CA GLY A 63 -9.14 4.96 -19.44
C GLY A 63 -8.93 4.62 -20.92
N VAL A 64 -7.67 4.59 -21.38
CA VAL A 64 -7.32 4.23 -22.77
C VAL A 64 -7.44 2.72 -23.02
N SER A 65 -7.09 1.88 -22.03
CA SER A 65 -7.05 0.42 -22.19
C SER A 65 -8.29 -0.30 -21.67
N CYS A 66 -8.99 0.28 -20.69
CA CYS A 66 -10.23 -0.27 -20.15
C CYS A 66 -11.40 0.00 -21.10
N LYS A 67 -12.28 -0.99 -21.31
CA LYS A 67 -13.43 -0.86 -22.20
C LYS A 67 -14.71 -0.56 -21.44
N THR A 68 -14.76 -0.92 -20.16
CA THR A 68 -15.97 -0.78 -19.34
C THR A 68 -15.72 -0.01 -18.04
N PRO A 69 -16.74 0.69 -17.49
CA PRO A 69 -16.63 1.36 -16.20
C PRO A 69 -16.25 0.41 -15.06
N LYS A 70 -16.67 -0.85 -15.14
CA LYS A 70 -16.37 -1.88 -14.15
C LYS A 70 -14.89 -2.25 -14.18
N GLU A 71 -14.31 -2.43 -15.36
CA GLU A 71 -12.87 -2.66 -15.55
C GLU A 71 -12.05 -1.48 -15.05
N LEU A 72 -12.43 -0.25 -15.42
CA LEU A 72 -11.71 0.95 -14.99
C LEU A 72 -11.71 1.09 -13.47
N LYS A 73 -12.87 0.87 -12.84
CA LYS A 73 -13.00 0.90 -11.37
C LYS A 73 -12.18 -0.19 -10.69
N LEU A 74 -12.18 -1.40 -11.23
CA LEU A 74 -11.38 -2.51 -10.71
C LEU A 74 -9.88 -2.19 -10.83
N SER A 75 -9.44 -1.75 -12.01
CA SER A 75 -8.06 -1.34 -12.29
C SER A 75 -7.60 -0.22 -11.34
N PHE A 76 -8.46 0.77 -11.09
CA PHE A 76 -8.17 1.84 -10.13
C PHE A 76 -7.97 1.33 -8.70
N PHE A 77 -8.85 0.46 -8.21
CA PHE A 77 -8.70 -0.11 -6.86
C PHE A 77 -7.54 -1.09 -6.74
N GLN A 78 -7.26 -1.84 -7.80
CA GLN A 78 -6.06 -2.68 -7.88
C GLN A 78 -4.82 -1.80 -7.74
N TYR A 79 -4.69 -0.77 -8.57
CA TYR A 79 -3.56 0.14 -8.52
C TYR A 79 -3.44 0.83 -7.16
N LEU A 80 -4.54 1.36 -6.60
CA LEU A 80 -4.54 1.97 -5.27
C LEU A 80 -3.98 1.01 -4.20
N GLY A 81 -4.30 -0.28 -4.28
CA GLY A 81 -3.83 -1.29 -3.32
C GLY A 81 -2.43 -1.86 -3.59
N THR A 82 -1.94 -1.82 -4.83
CA THR A 82 -0.69 -2.48 -5.26
C THR A 82 0.45 -1.54 -5.62
N SER A 83 0.16 -0.32 -6.07
CA SER A 83 1.14 0.71 -6.52
C SER A 83 2.16 1.10 -5.45
N VAL A 84 2.01 0.52 -4.26
CA VAL A 84 2.79 0.84 -3.08
C VAL A 84 3.38 -0.37 -2.36
N GLY A 85 3.26 -1.56 -2.97
CA GLY A 85 4.03 -2.74 -2.59
C GLY A 85 5.32 -2.91 -3.39
N SER A 86 5.38 -2.43 -4.64
CA SER A 86 6.45 -2.82 -5.58
C SER A 86 7.70 -1.94 -5.56
N LEU A 87 7.62 -0.67 -5.14
CA LEU A 87 8.77 0.23 -5.29
C LEU A 87 9.72 0.20 -4.09
N MET A 88 9.25 0.05 -2.85
CA MET A 88 10.08 0.33 -1.66
C MET A 88 9.66 -0.41 -0.38
N SER A 89 9.75 -1.74 -0.36
CA SER A 89 9.84 -2.47 0.92
C SER A 89 11.12 -2.12 1.69
N ALA A 90 12.14 -1.57 1.02
CA ALA A 90 13.45 -1.24 1.60
C ALA A 90 13.55 0.19 2.20
N GLN A 91 12.89 1.21 1.63
CA GLN A 91 12.91 2.59 2.17
C GLN A 91 11.86 2.86 3.26
N ARG A 92 10.89 1.95 3.45
CA ARG A 92 9.80 2.08 4.43
C ARG A 92 10.27 2.17 5.89
N ILE A 93 11.52 1.78 6.17
CA ILE A 93 12.13 1.79 7.51
C ILE A 93 12.53 3.22 7.94
N GLN A 94 12.74 4.16 7.01
CA GLN A 94 13.43 5.43 7.32
C GLN A 94 12.52 6.67 7.35
N GLU A 95 11.31 6.62 6.78
CA GLU A 95 10.45 7.81 6.62
C GLU A 95 9.02 7.64 7.16
N GLN A 96 8.80 6.92 8.26
CA GLN A 96 7.55 7.05 9.02
C GLN A 96 7.50 8.42 9.74
N THR A 97 7.57 9.50 8.97
CA THR A 97 7.61 10.86 9.49
C THR A 97 6.20 11.36 9.77
N ASN A 98 5.97 11.57 11.07
CA ASN A 98 5.37 12.76 11.65
C ASN A 98 4.00 13.17 11.11
N TYR A 99 2.96 12.45 11.56
CA TYR A 99 1.69 13.09 11.87
C TYR A 99 1.39 12.88 13.35
N LEU A 100 2.04 13.69 14.16
CA LEU A 100 1.55 14.03 15.49
C LEU A 100 1.50 15.56 15.55
N PRO A 101 0.32 16.19 15.50
CA PRO A 101 0.12 17.35 16.37
C PRO A 101 0.56 16.89 17.77
N LYS A 102 1.46 17.63 18.42
CA LYS A 102 2.09 17.27 19.69
C LYS A 102 1.11 17.19 20.89
N ASP A 103 -0.18 17.03 20.64
CA ASP A 103 -1.26 17.18 21.61
C ASP A 103 -2.06 15.87 21.77
N ILE A 104 -1.44 14.69 21.59
CA ILE A 104 -2.09 13.40 21.96
C ILE A 104 -2.26 13.29 23.48
N GLU A 105 -1.44 13.97 24.26
CA GLU A 105 -1.41 13.80 25.72
C GLU A 105 -2.39 14.71 26.47
N GLN A 106 -3.06 15.65 25.80
CA GLN A 106 -3.91 16.64 26.48
C GLN A 106 -5.40 16.56 26.16
N ASP A 107 -5.80 15.95 25.04
CA ASP A 107 -7.21 15.74 24.71
C ASP A 107 -7.42 14.27 24.36
N GLU A 108 -8.54 13.69 24.78
CA GLU A 108 -9.02 12.31 24.55
C GLU A 108 -9.19 11.96 23.06
N ASN A 109 -8.17 12.18 22.23
CA ASN A 109 -8.20 12.08 20.79
C ASN A 109 -7.84 10.67 20.36
N TRP A 110 -8.73 9.74 20.69
CA TRP A 110 -8.65 8.32 20.31
C TRP A 110 -8.47 8.11 18.81
N SER A 111 -8.89 9.10 17.99
CA SER A 111 -8.72 9.08 16.55
C SER A 111 -7.24 9.12 16.15
N LEU A 112 -6.40 9.87 16.87
CA LEU A 112 -4.96 9.90 16.65
C LEU A 112 -4.28 8.63 17.15
N ALA A 113 -4.63 8.17 18.35
CA ALA A 113 -4.14 6.89 18.90
C ALA A 113 -4.43 5.72 17.95
N LEU A 114 -5.62 5.70 17.35
CA LEU A 114 -5.99 4.70 16.34
C LEU A 114 -5.06 4.73 15.13
N ILE A 115 -4.74 5.91 14.58
CA ILE A 115 -3.82 6.01 13.43
C ILE A 115 -2.42 5.52 13.81
N GLU A 116 -1.98 5.75 15.04
CA GLU A 116 -0.69 5.23 15.53
C GLU A 116 -0.70 3.70 15.60
N HIS A 117 -1.69 3.10 16.25
CA HIS A 117 -1.81 1.64 16.32
C HIS A 117 -2.01 0.98 14.95
N MET A 118 -2.63 1.68 13.99
CA MET A 118 -2.71 1.18 12.62
C MET A 118 -1.33 0.91 12.02
N LYS A 119 -0.27 1.64 12.39
CA LYS A 119 1.09 1.40 11.86
C LYS A 119 1.59 0.00 12.19
N GLN A 120 1.19 -0.57 13.32
CA GLN A 120 1.60 -1.89 13.81
C GLN A 120 0.90 -3.06 13.08
N LEU A 121 -0.18 -2.79 12.34
CA LEU A 121 -0.83 -3.80 11.52
C LEU A 121 0.06 -4.26 10.37
N GLY A 122 -0.01 -5.56 10.06
CA GLY A 122 0.60 -6.12 8.85
C GLY A 122 0.04 -5.47 7.59
N ASP A 123 0.81 -5.50 6.50
CA ASP A 123 0.47 -4.80 5.25
C ASP A 123 -0.91 -5.16 4.71
N ASP A 124 -1.24 -6.45 4.67
CA ASP A 124 -2.53 -6.92 4.15
C ASP A 124 -3.69 -6.59 5.09
N GLN A 125 -3.48 -6.70 6.41
CA GLN A 125 -4.46 -6.28 7.42
C GLN A 125 -4.80 -4.80 7.27
N LYS A 126 -3.77 -3.96 7.22
CA LYS A 126 -3.91 -2.51 7.01
C LYS A 126 -4.61 -2.19 5.70
N ARG A 127 -4.18 -2.83 4.59
CA ARG A 127 -4.76 -2.62 3.26
C ARG A 127 -6.25 -2.97 3.22
N TYR A 128 -6.63 -4.17 3.66
CA TYR A 128 -8.03 -4.62 3.60
C TYR A 128 -8.92 -3.86 4.58
N PHE A 129 -8.41 -3.54 5.77
CA PHE A 129 -9.08 -2.67 6.72
C PHE A 129 -9.38 -1.30 6.10
N LEU A 130 -8.41 -0.66 5.45
CA LEU A 130 -8.60 0.62 4.77
C LEU A 130 -9.54 0.53 3.56
N PHE A 131 -9.55 -0.55 2.78
CA PHE A 131 -10.54 -0.69 1.72
C PHE A 131 -11.98 -0.79 2.25
N LYS A 132 -12.18 -1.52 3.36
CA LYS A 132 -13.49 -1.64 4.00
C LYS A 132 -13.93 -0.32 4.62
N HIS A 133 -13.07 0.28 5.46
CA HIS A 133 -13.46 1.42 6.28
C HIS A 133 -13.18 2.78 5.64
N GLU A 134 -12.14 2.93 4.82
CA GLU A 134 -11.83 4.22 4.17
C GLU A 134 -12.52 4.36 2.82
N ILE A 135 -12.30 3.40 1.92
CA ILE A 135 -12.85 3.45 0.57
C ILE A 135 -14.36 3.13 0.61
N GLY A 136 -14.75 2.20 1.48
CA GLY A 136 -16.14 1.81 1.68
C GLY A 136 -16.61 0.77 0.66
N ILE A 137 -15.74 -0.17 0.27
CA ILE A 137 -16.11 -1.29 -0.61
C ILE A 137 -16.31 -2.57 0.20
N SER A 138 -17.19 -3.45 -0.28
CA SER A 138 -17.50 -4.70 0.41
C SER A 138 -16.34 -5.70 0.33
N GLU A 139 -16.28 -6.64 1.29
CA GLU A 139 -15.28 -7.73 1.29
C GLU A 139 -15.28 -8.52 -0.02
N ALA A 140 -16.46 -8.72 -0.63
CA ALA A 140 -16.56 -9.37 -1.94
C ALA A 140 -15.90 -8.55 -3.07
N ALA A 141 -15.96 -7.22 -3.00
CA ALA A 141 -15.27 -6.36 -3.95
C ALA A 141 -13.76 -6.32 -3.69
N ILE A 142 -13.33 -6.32 -2.43
CA ILE A 142 -11.91 -6.43 -2.05
C ILE A 142 -11.33 -7.77 -2.55
N ALA A 143 -12.04 -8.87 -2.30
CA ALA A 143 -11.69 -10.21 -2.78
C ALA A 143 -11.47 -10.26 -4.30
N ARG A 144 -12.38 -9.65 -5.07
CA ARG A 144 -12.23 -9.51 -6.54
C ARG A 144 -11.06 -8.62 -6.94
N THR A 145 -10.78 -7.57 -6.19
CA THR A 145 -9.68 -6.63 -6.46
C THR A 145 -8.33 -7.35 -6.37
N PHE A 146 -8.13 -8.15 -5.32
CA PHE A 146 -6.85 -8.81 -5.04
C PHE A 146 -6.80 -10.29 -5.43
N SER A 147 -7.85 -10.83 -6.06
CA SER A 147 -7.95 -12.25 -6.40
C SER A 147 -7.75 -13.19 -5.20
N VAL A 148 -8.24 -12.77 -4.02
CA VAL A 148 -8.18 -13.52 -2.76
C VAL A 148 -9.57 -14.03 -2.39
N LYS A 149 -9.66 -15.18 -1.71
CA LYS A 149 -10.94 -15.73 -1.24
C LYS A 149 -11.61 -14.76 -0.27
N ARG A 150 -12.92 -14.51 -0.42
CA ARG A 150 -13.70 -13.62 0.46
C ARG A 150 -13.53 -13.94 1.95
N LYS A 151 -13.57 -15.23 2.33
CA LYS A 151 -13.39 -15.65 3.73
C LYS A 151 -12.02 -15.24 4.31
N ALA A 152 -10.97 -15.25 3.49
CA ALA A 152 -9.64 -14.81 3.93
C ALA A 152 -9.60 -13.29 4.14
N ILE A 153 -10.27 -12.51 3.27
CA ILE A 153 -10.43 -11.06 3.48
C ILE A 153 -11.20 -10.78 4.77
N GLU A 154 -12.33 -11.45 4.99
CA GLU A 154 -13.15 -11.30 6.19
C GLU A 154 -12.36 -11.60 7.46
N SER A 155 -11.70 -12.77 7.52
CA SER A 155 -10.85 -13.15 8.66
C SER A 155 -9.70 -12.16 8.89
N CYS A 156 -9.05 -11.67 7.84
CA CYS A 156 -7.95 -10.71 7.95
C CYS A 156 -8.43 -9.35 8.51
N ILE A 157 -9.59 -8.88 8.07
CA ILE A 157 -10.20 -7.64 8.57
C ILE A 157 -10.62 -7.79 10.03
N THR A 158 -11.26 -8.90 10.41
CA THR A 158 -11.65 -9.16 11.80
C THR A 158 -10.42 -9.17 12.71
N ALA A 159 -9.35 -9.85 12.31
CA ALA A 159 -8.11 -9.86 13.07
C ALA A 159 -7.49 -8.45 13.22
N ALA A 160 -7.56 -7.62 12.17
CA ALA A 160 -7.11 -6.23 12.23
C ALA A 160 -7.97 -5.39 13.21
N GLU A 161 -9.29 -5.55 13.16
CA GLU A 161 -10.23 -4.86 14.06
C GLU A 161 -10.01 -5.27 15.52
N GLU A 162 -9.81 -6.55 15.80
CA GLU A 162 -9.50 -7.07 17.13
C GLU A 162 -8.17 -6.53 17.64
N THR A 163 -7.12 -6.53 16.81
CA THR A 163 -5.80 -6.00 17.16
C THR A 163 -5.88 -4.52 17.53
N LEU A 164 -6.56 -3.70 16.72
CA LEU A 164 -6.72 -2.27 16.98
C LEU A 164 -7.55 -2.01 18.24
N LYS A 165 -8.64 -2.78 18.43
CA LYS A 165 -9.51 -2.65 19.59
C LYS A 165 -8.76 -2.97 20.88
N SER A 166 -8.03 -4.08 20.92
CA SER A 166 -7.22 -4.46 22.08
C SER A 166 -6.16 -3.40 22.38
N SER A 167 -5.43 -2.94 21.37
CA SER A 167 -4.39 -1.91 21.55
C SER A 167 -4.94 -0.59 22.10
N LEU A 168 -6.11 -0.16 21.61
CA LEU A 168 -6.77 1.05 22.12
C LEU A 168 -7.27 0.88 23.56
N HIS A 169 -7.80 -0.30 23.93
CA HIS A 169 -8.20 -0.56 25.32
C HIS A 169 -7.02 -0.63 26.27
N GLU A 170 -5.89 -1.23 25.84
CA GLU A 170 -4.63 -1.22 26.59
C GLU A 170 -4.11 0.21 26.78
N ALA A 171 -4.31 1.09 25.79
CA ALA A 171 -4.01 2.52 25.88
C ALA A 171 -5.04 3.33 26.72
N GLY A 172 -6.06 2.67 27.31
CA GLY A 172 -7.04 3.29 28.20
C GLY A 172 -8.35 3.76 27.54
N MET A 173 -8.63 3.36 26.29
CA MET A 173 -9.86 3.76 25.59
C MET A 173 -11.11 3.26 26.35
N PRO A 174 -12.07 4.15 26.69
CA PRO A 174 -13.31 3.76 27.34
C PRO A 174 -14.06 2.67 26.56
N GLN A 175 -14.53 1.62 27.26
CA GLN A 175 -15.24 0.49 26.65
C GLN A 175 -16.51 0.88 25.87
N LYS A 176 -17.11 2.02 26.20
CA LYS A 176 -18.28 2.58 25.52
C LYS A 176 -17.98 3.14 24.11
N LEU A 177 -16.71 3.43 23.79
CA LEU A 177 -16.32 3.91 22.48
C LEU A 177 -16.08 2.74 21.53
N SER A 178 -16.73 2.76 20.37
CA SER A 178 -16.51 1.77 19.33
C SER A 178 -15.39 2.18 18.39
N LEU A 179 -14.62 1.20 17.91
CA LEU A 179 -13.59 1.39 16.89
C LEU A 179 -14.13 2.14 15.66
N GLU A 180 -15.36 1.83 15.23
CA GLU A 180 -15.99 2.49 14.09
C GLU A 180 -16.21 3.99 14.32
N LYS A 181 -16.65 4.38 15.53
CA LYS A 181 -16.86 5.79 15.88
C LYS A 181 -15.54 6.55 15.84
N VAL A 182 -14.52 6.02 16.52
CA VAL A 182 -13.18 6.60 16.56
C VAL A 182 -12.58 6.71 15.16
N TYR A 183 -12.74 5.67 14.34
CA TYR A 183 -12.28 5.70 12.95
C TYR A 183 -13.03 6.75 12.13
N ARG A 184 -14.33 6.94 12.33
CA ARG A 184 -15.13 7.95 11.63
C ARG A 184 -14.65 9.37 11.95
N GLU A 185 -14.34 9.63 13.22
CA GLU A 185 -13.82 10.92 13.69
C GLU A 185 -12.47 11.25 13.04
N SER A 186 -11.62 10.25 12.80
CA SER A 186 -10.33 10.44 12.10
C SER A 186 -10.45 10.89 10.63
N ARG A 187 -11.66 10.89 10.04
CA ARG A 187 -11.87 11.16 8.59
C ARG A 187 -11.90 12.65 8.23
N VAL A 188 -11.65 13.54 9.18
CA VAL A 188 -11.61 15.00 8.95
C VAL A 188 -10.50 15.43 7.99
N VAL A 189 -9.41 14.67 7.91
CA VAL A 189 -8.25 15.01 7.08
C VAL A 189 -8.58 14.98 5.58
N LYS A 190 -8.17 16.03 4.87
CA LYS A 190 -8.31 16.25 3.43
C LYS A 190 -6.94 16.41 2.77
N PRO A 191 -6.83 16.14 1.46
CA PRO A 191 -5.62 16.51 0.72
C PRO A 191 -5.36 18.03 0.82
N PRO A 192 -4.09 18.46 0.81
CA PRO A 192 -3.74 19.87 0.69
C PRO A 192 -4.31 20.49 -0.58
N HIS A 193 -4.72 21.77 -0.53
CA HIS A 193 -5.29 22.46 -1.69
C HIS A 193 -4.32 22.53 -2.89
N SER A 194 -3.01 22.61 -2.61
CA SER A 194 -1.97 22.56 -3.64
C SER A 194 -2.00 21.23 -4.42
N TRP A 195 -2.26 20.11 -3.74
CA TRP A 195 -2.37 18.81 -4.39
C TRP A 195 -3.65 18.72 -5.22
N ASP A 196 -4.78 19.23 -4.71
CA ASP A 196 -6.04 19.27 -5.48
C ASP A 196 -5.86 19.99 -6.82
N LYS A 197 -5.26 21.19 -6.77
CA LYS A 197 -4.99 21.99 -7.97
C LYS A 197 -4.08 21.24 -8.94
N GLU A 198 -2.98 20.68 -8.45
CA GLU A 198 -2.01 19.93 -9.26
C GLU A 198 -2.66 18.74 -9.98
N ILE A 199 -3.54 18.00 -9.30
CA ILE A 199 -4.27 16.85 -9.88
C ILE A 199 -5.24 17.28 -10.98
N LEU A 200 -6.05 18.30 -10.73
CA LEU A 200 -7.07 18.77 -11.68
C LEU A 200 -6.45 19.43 -12.91
N ASP A 201 -5.36 20.17 -12.73
CA ASP A 201 -4.61 20.82 -13.81
C ASP A 201 -3.81 19.81 -14.65
N SER A 202 -3.40 18.68 -14.06
CA SER A 202 -2.64 17.63 -14.76
C SER A 202 -3.49 16.75 -15.70
N PHE A 203 -4.82 16.83 -15.64
CA PHE A 203 -5.71 15.95 -16.39
C PHE A 203 -5.40 15.91 -17.90
N ASP A 204 -5.36 17.08 -18.54
CA ASP A 204 -5.19 17.20 -19.99
C ASP A 204 -3.80 16.70 -20.43
N MET A 205 -2.78 16.88 -19.57
CA MET A 205 -1.45 16.33 -19.79
C MET A 205 -1.47 14.80 -19.74
N TRP A 206 -2.15 14.20 -18.75
CA TRP A 206 -2.21 12.74 -18.64
C TRP A 206 -2.96 12.08 -19.78
N VAL A 207 -4.03 12.71 -20.29
CA VAL A 207 -4.74 12.24 -21.50
C VAL A 207 -3.78 12.23 -22.69
N LYS A 208 -3.08 13.34 -22.96
CA LYS A 208 -2.09 13.44 -24.05
C LYS A 208 -0.96 12.40 -23.92
N GLN A 209 -0.49 12.13 -22.70
CA GLN A 209 0.53 11.10 -22.45
C GLN A 209 0.02 9.68 -22.73
N ALA A 210 -1.28 9.44 -22.53
CA ALA A 210 -1.90 8.14 -22.78
C ALA A 210 -2.19 7.91 -24.28
N ASP A 211 -2.50 8.99 -25.01
CA ASP A 211 -2.72 8.98 -26.47
C ASP A 211 -1.45 9.11 -27.31
N GLY A 212 -0.34 9.56 -26.71
CA GLY A 212 0.95 9.65 -27.37
C GLY A 212 1.44 8.28 -27.85
N PRO A 213 2.30 8.23 -28.90
CA PRO A 213 2.87 6.98 -29.34
C PRO A 213 3.54 6.32 -28.14
N VAL A 214 3.07 5.12 -27.79
CA VAL A 214 3.73 4.25 -26.82
C VAL A 214 5.18 4.18 -27.29
N SER A 215 6.07 4.87 -26.57
CA SER A 215 7.49 4.74 -26.81
C SER A 215 7.74 3.25 -26.67
N ARG A 216 8.03 2.59 -27.80
CA ARG A 216 8.37 1.18 -27.83
C ARG A 216 9.38 0.96 -26.71
N PRO A 217 9.31 -0.15 -25.94
CA PRO A 217 10.43 -0.49 -25.09
C PRO A 217 11.66 -0.47 -26.01
N VAL A 218 12.58 0.46 -25.74
CA VAL A 218 13.90 0.43 -26.33
C VAL A 218 14.35 -0.99 -26.09
N LYS A 219 14.48 -1.78 -27.16
CA LYS A 219 15.23 -3.03 -27.07
C LYS A 219 16.53 -2.60 -26.41
N GLN A 220 16.80 -3.10 -25.21
CA GLN A 220 18.15 -3.11 -24.69
C GLN A 220 18.98 -3.75 -25.79
N GLU A 221 19.68 -2.91 -26.56
CA GLU A 221 20.84 -3.36 -27.29
C GLU A 221 21.78 -3.87 -26.21
N ASP A 222 22.10 -5.16 -26.29
CA ASP A 222 23.14 -5.75 -25.47
C ASP A 222 24.35 -4.81 -25.56
N PRO A 223 24.89 -4.31 -24.43
CA PRO A 223 26.06 -3.47 -24.49
C PRO A 223 27.19 -4.31 -25.07
N GLN A 224 27.59 -3.98 -26.29
CA GLN A 224 28.88 -4.36 -26.83
C GLN A 224 29.93 -3.98 -25.78
N ILE A 225 30.58 -5.01 -25.26
CA ILE A 225 31.72 -4.92 -24.38
C ILE A 225 32.81 -4.17 -25.15
N SER A 226 32.95 -2.87 -24.91
CA SER A 226 34.19 -2.15 -25.20
C SER A 226 34.99 -2.09 -23.91
N ASP A 227 36.09 -2.83 -23.92
CA ASP A 227 37.06 -2.97 -22.84
C ASP A 227 37.45 -1.63 -22.21
N GLY A 228 37.30 -1.56 -20.89
CA GLY A 228 37.83 -0.45 -20.11
C GLY A 228 37.22 -0.38 -18.74
N ILE A 229 38.00 -0.76 -17.73
CA ILE A 229 37.81 -0.42 -16.30
C ILE A 229 36.82 -1.31 -15.50
N ALA A 230 35.90 -2.06 -16.13
CA ALA A 230 34.99 -2.98 -15.42
C ALA A 230 35.60 -4.34 -14.98
N GLY A 231 36.80 -4.69 -15.46
CA GLY A 231 37.48 -5.96 -15.14
C GLY A 231 38.08 -6.05 -13.72
N LYS A 232 38.26 -4.92 -13.02
CA LYS A 232 38.93 -4.88 -11.71
C LYS A 232 38.00 -5.18 -10.53
N TRP A 233 36.68 -5.01 -10.66
CA TRP A 233 35.72 -5.28 -9.59
C TRP A 233 35.30 -6.76 -9.50
N HIS A 234 35.33 -7.51 -10.60
CA HIS A 234 35.02 -8.94 -10.59
C HIS A 234 36.17 -9.79 -10.04
N GLN A 235 37.44 -9.42 -10.28
CA GLN A 235 38.60 -10.09 -9.67
C GLN A 235 38.65 -9.91 -8.14
N LEU A 236 38.19 -8.77 -7.63
CA LEU A 236 38.17 -8.46 -6.19
C LEU A 236 37.07 -9.23 -5.45
N ARG A 237 35.94 -9.49 -6.12
CA ARG A 237 34.83 -10.31 -5.58
C ARG A 237 35.18 -11.80 -5.53
N ASP A 238 35.92 -12.30 -6.52
CA ASP A 238 36.31 -13.71 -6.57
C ASP A 238 37.47 -14.04 -5.61
N GLN A 239 38.37 -13.10 -5.32
CA GLN A 239 39.38 -13.25 -4.26
C GLN A 239 38.80 -13.26 -2.83
N LEU A 240 37.61 -12.66 -2.62
CA LEU A 240 36.94 -12.69 -1.30
C LEU A 240 36.09 -13.95 -1.09
N LYS A 241 35.65 -14.62 -2.16
CA LYS A 241 34.96 -15.93 -2.06
C LYS A 241 35.91 -17.10 -1.86
N SER A 242 37.16 -17.01 -2.32
CA SER A 242 38.14 -18.10 -2.15
C SER A 242 38.77 -18.19 -0.76
N LYS A 243 38.56 -17.20 0.12
CA LYS A 243 39.06 -17.21 1.52
C LYS A 243 38.07 -17.74 2.55
N PHE A 244 36.83 -18.05 2.17
CA PHE A 244 35.82 -18.61 3.09
C PHE A 244 35.48 -20.09 2.85
N SER A 245 36.15 -20.77 1.90
CA SER A 245 35.92 -22.19 1.60
C SER A 245 36.95 -23.16 2.21
N SER A 246 37.79 -22.71 3.16
CA SER A 246 38.81 -23.56 3.78
C SER A 246 38.64 -23.72 5.30
N ILE A 247 37.41 -23.85 5.82
CA ILE A 247 37.18 -24.39 7.18
C ILE A 247 35.91 -25.25 7.16
N ASN A 248 36.03 -26.47 6.63
CA ASN A 248 35.41 -27.67 7.20
C ASN A 248 35.59 -28.84 6.23
N ARG A 249 36.58 -29.70 6.50
CA ARG A 249 36.49 -31.14 6.16
C ARG A 249 37.62 -31.95 6.82
N LYS A 250 37.19 -33.12 7.32
CA LYS A 250 37.91 -34.28 7.90
C LYS A 250 38.18 -34.16 9.40
N SER A 251 37.91 -35.18 10.23
CA SER A 251 37.93 -36.63 9.99
C SER A 251 37.05 -37.44 10.95
N SER A 252 36.60 -38.60 10.45
CA SER A 252 36.01 -39.74 11.15
C SER A 252 37.01 -40.49 12.05
N ALA A 253 36.56 -41.05 13.19
CA ALA A 253 36.86 -42.44 13.59
C ALA A 253 36.19 -42.86 14.92
N LYS A 254 35.67 -44.10 14.89
CA LYS A 254 35.24 -45.02 15.96
C LYS A 254 35.98 -44.90 17.30
N GLN A 255 35.26 -45.02 18.43
CA GLN A 255 35.26 -46.23 19.29
C GLN A 255 34.32 -46.13 20.51
N SER A 256 33.89 -47.32 20.92
CA SER A 256 33.04 -47.75 22.04
C SER A 256 33.45 -47.28 23.44
N ARG A 257 32.45 -47.04 24.32
CA ARG A 257 32.21 -47.85 25.54
C ARG A 257 30.99 -47.38 26.36
N ASP A 258 30.23 -48.37 26.78
CA ASP A 258 29.41 -48.52 28.00
C ASP A 258 28.99 -47.29 28.82
N ARG A 259 27.67 -47.18 29.06
CA ARG A 259 27.10 -47.40 30.41
C ARG A 259 25.57 -47.50 30.38
N LYS A 260 25.09 -48.66 30.83
CA LYS A 260 23.75 -48.87 31.39
C LYS A 260 23.58 -47.92 32.59
N LEU A 261 22.44 -47.23 32.66
CA LEU A 261 21.85 -46.82 33.93
C LEU A 261 20.37 -47.22 33.94
N SER A 262 20.04 -47.89 35.03
CA SER A 262 18.82 -48.59 35.36
C SER A 262 17.64 -47.66 35.57
N SER A 263 16.50 -48.07 35.02
CA SER A 263 15.16 -47.81 35.51
C SER A 263 15.05 -48.17 37.00
N SER A 264 14.51 -47.27 37.81
CA SER A 264 13.91 -47.59 39.10
C SER A 264 12.53 -46.96 39.15
N HIS A 265 11.55 -47.82 39.41
CA HIS A 265 10.15 -47.51 39.66
C HIS A 265 9.99 -46.54 40.83
N ASN A 266 9.03 -45.63 40.69
CA ASN A 266 7.87 -45.53 41.58
C ASN A 266 6.63 -45.46 40.71
#